data_AF-A0A822ZAA1-F1
#
_entry.id   AF-A0A822ZAA1-F1
#
_cell.length_a   1.000
_cell.length_b   1.000
_cell.length_c   1.000
_cell.angle_alpha   90.00
_cell.angle_beta   90.00
_cell.angle_gamma   90.00
#
_symmetry.space_group_name_H-M   'P 1'
#
loop_
_entity.id
_entity.type
_entity.pdbx_description
1 polymer ?
#
loop_
_entity_poly.entity_id
_entity_poly.type
_entity_poly.pdbx_seq_one_letter_code
_entity_poly.pdbx_strand_id
1 'polypeptide(L)'
;MVNELNRALQKHGLDMLVSTLVDDTVGELAGGRFNSRDVVAAVTLGMGTNAAYVERAEAVPKWSGRLPNTEEMVINMDWGNFSCSHLAITSYDACLDAESLNPGERVLQIYYVFLHGHPLITYGTYNGMYLGDIVRRVLLKMAEETALFGDTVPPKLRIPYVLRSPDMALMHQDTSEDREVIGEKLKDIFGIADSTRMVREVVAEVCDIVTERGARLAGAGIVGILKKLGRTETKRSVVIVEGGLYEHYRLFRNYLHSSIWEMLGKEFSDNVIIEESLGGSGIGAVLLTTSHLQPISASDS
;
A
#
# COMPACT_ATOMS: atom_id res chain seq x y z
N MET A 1 20.14 11.48 11.87
CA MET A 1 20.19 10.53 10.74
C MET A 1 21.22 10.89 9.67
N VAL A 2 21.01 11.88 8.78
CA VAL A 2 21.96 12.19 7.67
C VAL A 2 23.38 12.49 8.17
N ASN A 3 23.52 13.37 9.16
CA ASN A 3 24.83 13.72 9.73
C ASN A 3 25.52 12.53 10.44
N GLU A 4 24.74 11.63 11.04
CA GLU A 4 25.29 10.44 11.71
C GLU A 4 25.77 9.41 10.70
N LEU A 5 25.02 9.23 9.61
CA LEU A 5 25.42 8.35 8.50
C LEU A 5 26.67 8.89 7.82
N ASN A 6 26.75 10.20 7.54
CA ASN A 6 27.96 10.82 6.97
C ASN A 6 29.19 10.65 7.89
N ARG A 7 29.03 10.81 9.22
CA ARG A 7 30.11 10.52 10.18
C ARG A 7 30.54 9.06 10.14
N ALA A 8 29.58 8.13 10.03
CA ALA A 8 29.89 6.70 9.95
C ALA A 8 30.63 6.34 8.65
N LEU A 9 30.20 6.88 7.50
CA LEU A 9 30.89 6.71 6.21
C LEU A 9 32.32 7.22 6.27
N GLN A 10 32.52 8.43 6.81
CA GLN A 10 33.85 9.01 7.00
C GLN A 10 34.73 8.16 7.91
N LYS A 11 34.18 7.66 9.03
CA LYS A 11 34.92 6.78 9.96
C LYS A 11 35.41 5.49 9.29
N HIS A 12 34.70 5.00 8.28
CA HIS A 12 35.08 3.81 7.51
C HIS A 12 35.88 4.14 6.23
N GLY A 13 36.25 5.40 6.02
CA GLY A 13 37.05 5.82 4.86
C GLY A 13 36.32 5.72 3.53
N LEU A 14 34.98 5.74 3.54
CA LEU A 14 34.17 5.73 2.31
C LEU A 14 34.00 7.16 1.79
N ASP A 15 34.46 7.40 0.57
CA ASP A 15 34.29 8.68 -0.14
C ASP A 15 32.87 8.81 -0.70
N MET A 16 31.90 8.99 0.19
CA MET A 16 30.49 9.14 -0.13
C MET A 16 29.87 10.21 0.75
N LEU A 17 29.02 11.05 0.16
CA LEU A 17 28.24 12.07 0.86
C LEU A 17 26.76 11.81 0.67
N VAL A 18 26.06 11.61 1.79
CA VAL A 18 24.60 11.55 1.82
C VAL A 18 24.09 13.00 1.84
N SER A 19 23.58 13.47 0.71
CA SER A 19 23.06 14.83 0.55
C SER A 19 21.60 14.96 0.95
N THR A 20 20.80 13.94 0.68
CA THR A 20 19.34 14.00 0.75
C THR A 20 18.79 12.74 1.40
N LEU A 21 17.80 12.91 2.27
CA LEU A 21 16.97 11.83 2.77
C LEU A 21 15.64 11.88 2.01
N VAL A 22 15.24 10.77 1.43
CA VAL A 22 14.08 10.67 0.54
C VAL A 22 13.15 9.59 1.09
N ASP A 23 11.87 9.94 1.20
CA ASP A 23 10.78 9.00 1.44
C ASP A 23 10.56 8.13 0.21
N ASP A 24 10.26 6.84 0.40
CA ASP A 24 10.14 5.88 -0.69
C ASP A 24 9.09 6.30 -1.73
N THR A 25 7.89 6.67 -1.29
CA THR A 25 6.80 7.12 -2.16
C THR A 25 7.12 8.46 -2.85
N VAL A 26 7.86 9.35 -2.18
CA VAL A 26 8.39 10.58 -2.82
C VAL A 26 9.41 10.24 -3.90
N GLY A 27 10.26 9.25 -3.67
CA GLY A 27 11.20 8.71 -4.66
C GLY A 27 10.45 8.17 -5.89
N GLU A 28 9.40 7.37 -5.68
CA GLU A 28 8.55 6.87 -6.77
C GLU A 28 7.96 8.00 -7.62
N LEU A 29 7.41 9.02 -6.95
CA LEU A 29 6.86 10.18 -7.63
C LEU A 29 7.91 10.90 -8.47
N ALA A 30 9.12 11.08 -7.92
CA ALA A 30 10.22 11.71 -8.64
C ALA A 30 10.66 10.90 -9.86
N GLY A 31 10.76 9.57 -9.73
CA GLY A 31 11.10 8.67 -10.83
C GLY A 31 10.08 8.70 -11.96
N GLY A 32 8.78 8.63 -11.62
CA GLY A 32 7.71 8.76 -12.62
C GLY A 32 7.72 10.12 -13.31
N ARG A 33 7.87 11.19 -12.52
CA ARG A 33 7.81 12.57 -13.02
C ARG A 33 9.02 12.97 -13.86
N PHE A 34 10.15 12.31 -13.68
CA PHE A 34 11.31 12.44 -14.57
C PHE A 34 10.98 12.00 -16.00
N ASN A 35 10.16 10.95 -16.15
CA ASN A 35 9.76 10.43 -17.46
C ASN A 35 8.56 11.19 -18.05
N SER A 36 7.62 11.67 -17.23
CA SER A 36 6.42 12.36 -17.71
C SER A 36 5.89 13.40 -16.73
N ARG A 37 5.56 14.60 -17.22
CA ARG A 37 4.87 15.65 -16.43
C ARG A 37 3.39 15.36 -16.17
N ASP A 38 2.82 14.36 -16.84
CA ASP A 38 1.46 13.88 -16.56
C ASP A 38 1.41 13.11 -15.23
N VAL A 39 2.56 12.70 -14.69
CA VAL A 39 2.64 12.07 -13.36
C VAL A 39 2.38 13.11 -12.27
N VAL A 40 1.31 12.87 -11.51
CA VAL A 40 0.82 13.80 -10.47
C VAL A 40 0.89 13.24 -9.06
N ALA A 41 0.88 11.92 -8.95
CA ALA A 41 0.91 11.23 -7.68
C ALA A 41 1.64 9.88 -7.81
N ALA A 42 2.18 9.42 -6.71
CA ALA A 42 2.66 8.06 -6.53
C ALA A 42 1.98 7.45 -5.30
N VAL A 43 1.73 6.16 -5.36
CA VAL A 43 1.08 5.39 -4.30
C VAL A 43 1.84 4.10 -4.09
N THR A 44 2.16 3.79 -2.85
CA THR A 44 2.72 2.49 -2.46
C THR A 44 1.59 1.61 -1.90
N LEU A 45 1.46 0.39 -2.40
CA LEU A 45 0.48 -0.64 -2.02
C LEU A 45 1.22 -1.98 -1.81
N GLY A 46 2.00 -2.07 -0.75
CA GLY A 46 2.85 -3.23 -0.47
C GLY A 46 2.85 -3.60 1.01
N MET A 47 4.05 -3.78 1.57
CA MET A 47 4.25 -3.95 3.01
C MET A 47 3.86 -2.73 3.86
N GLY A 48 3.46 -1.67 3.18
CA GLY A 48 2.97 -0.41 3.67
C GLY A 48 2.04 0.23 2.64
N THR A 49 1.27 1.23 3.05
CA THR A 49 0.64 2.17 2.13
C THR A 49 0.91 3.62 2.43
N ASN A 50 1.38 4.33 1.42
CA ASN A 50 1.57 5.77 1.46
C ASN A 50 1.21 6.36 0.10
N ALA A 51 1.00 7.67 0.06
CA ALA A 51 0.83 8.43 -1.16
C ALA A 51 1.63 9.72 -1.09
N ALA A 52 2.21 10.09 -2.23
CA ALA A 52 2.82 11.39 -2.44
C ALA A 52 2.20 12.02 -3.67
N TYR A 53 2.02 13.34 -3.67
CA TYR A 53 1.50 14.06 -4.84
C TYR A 53 2.13 15.45 -4.98
N VAL A 54 2.00 16.03 -6.17
CA VAL A 54 2.50 17.38 -6.48
C VAL A 54 1.39 18.41 -6.26
N GLU A 55 1.51 19.21 -5.21
CA GLU A 55 0.60 20.30 -4.87
C GLU A 55 1.14 21.66 -5.37
N ARG A 56 0.26 22.64 -5.53
CA ARG A 56 0.68 24.04 -5.70
C ARG A 56 1.23 24.57 -4.38
N ALA A 57 2.45 25.10 -4.38
CA ALA A 57 3.12 25.54 -3.16
C ALA A 57 2.34 26.62 -2.39
N GLU A 58 1.61 27.50 -3.10
CA GLU A 58 0.70 28.49 -2.50
C GLU A 58 -0.53 27.88 -1.80
N ALA A 59 -0.91 26.66 -2.16
CA ALA A 59 -2.08 25.96 -1.62
C ALA A 59 -1.76 25.16 -0.34
N VAL A 60 -0.63 25.43 0.31
CA VAL A 60 -0.17 24.78 1.54
C VAL A 60 -0.05 25.81 2.67
N PRO A 61 -1.15 26.17 3.36
CA PRO A 61 -1.15 27.26 4.35
C PRO A 61 -0.20 27.04 5.54
N LYS A 62 0.08 25.76 5.87
CA LYS A 62 0.98 25.41 6.98
C LYS A 62 2.46 25.66 6.67
N TRP A 63 2.83 25.82 5.39
CA TRP A 63 4.22 26.03 4.99
C TRP A 63 4.59 27.50 5.09
N SER A 64 5.47 27.83 6.04
CA SER A 64 6.01 29.18 6.23
C SER A 64 7.44 29.33 5.73
N GLY A 65 7.99 28.29 5.08
CA GLY A 65 9.35 28.30 4.56
C GLY A 65 9.46 29.02 3.21
N ARG A 66 10.68 29.08 2.67
CA ARG A 66 10.91 29.59 1.31
C ARG A 66 10.14 28.70 0.32
N LEU A 67 9.35 29.32 -0.55
CA LEU A 67 8.65 28.60 -1.61
C LEU A 67 9.67 28.04 -2.63
N PRO A 68 9.41 26.85 -3.17
CA PRO A 68 10.20 26.31 -4.26
C PRO A 68 10.08 27.21 -5.50
N ASN A 69 11.16 27.28 -6.30
CA ASN A 69 11.21 28.13 -7.51
C ASN A 69 10.20 27.69 -8.59
N THR A 70 9.70 26.46 -8.53
CA THR A 70 8.82 25.83 -9.53
C THR A 70 7.33 26.02 -9.24
N GLU A 71 6.95 26.70 -8.14
CA GLU A 71 5.57 26.80 -7.62
C GLU A 71 4.92 25.44 -7.27
N GLU A 72 5.68 24.34 -7.39
CA GLU A 72 5.25 22.98 -7.12
C GLU A 72 5.91 22.47 -5.84
N MET A 73 5.11 21.86 -4.97
CA MET A 73 5.56 21.26 -3.72
C MET A 73 5.11 19.81 -3.66
N VAL A 74 6.06 18.89 -3.48
CA VAL A 74 5.73 17.49 -3.22
C VAL A 74 5.21 17.37 -1.78
N ILE A 75 4.04 16.76 -1.64
CA ILE A 75 3.44 16.42 -0.36
C ILE A 75 3.56 14.92 -0.17
N ASN A 76 4.36 14.50 0.81
CA ASN A 76 4.22 13.17 1.40
C ASN A 76 3.00 13.21 2.34
N MET A 77 2.00 12.38 2.07
CA MET A 77 0.73 12.41 2.80
C MET A 77 0.77 11.58 4.08
N ASP A 78 1.62 10.56 4.16
CA ASP A 78 1.54 9.50 5.18
C ASP A 78 0.08 9.03 5.35
N TRP A 79 -0.58 8.78 4.22
CA TRP A 79 -2.05 8.68 4.18
C TRP A 79 -2.62 7.48 4.94
N GLY A 80 -1.77 6.55 5.39
CA GLY A 80 -2.16 5.41 6.20
C GLY A 80 -2.77 5.82 7.54
N ASN A 81 -2.63 7.08 7.94
CA ASN A 81 -3.27 7.63 9.13
C ASN A 81 -4.58 8.40 8.86
N PHE A 82 -5.14 8.35 7.65
CA PHE A 82 -6.44 8.96 7.41
C PHE A 82 -7.54 8.27 8.24
N SER A 83 -8.60 9.01 8.56
CA SER A 83 -9.75 8.48 9.30
C SER A 83 -10.97 9.31 8.96
N CYS A 84 -12.10 8.65 8.70
CA CYS A 84 -13.38 9.32 8.61
C CYS A 84 -14.53 8.37 8.98
N SER A 85 -15.69 8.95 9.33
CA SER A 85 -16.90 8.19 9.66
C SER A 85 -17.52 7.43 8.49
N HIS A 86 -17.03 7.65 7.26
CA HIS A 86 -17.51 6.95 6.05
C HIS A 86 -16.78 5.64 5.79
N LEU A 87 -15.75 5.31 6.58
CA LEU A 87 -15.09 4.01 6.49
C LEU A 87 -16.02 2.92 7.04
N ALA A 88 -16.21 1.86 6.25
CA ALA A 88 -17.05 0.73 6.63
C ALA A 88 -16.35 -0.16 7.66
N ILE A 89 -16.38 0.29 8.92
CA ILE A 89 -15.74 -0.34 10.07
C ILE A 89 -16.46 -1.60 10.52
N THR A 90 -15.82 -2.77 10.41
CA THR A 90 -16.33 -4.04 10.94
C THR A 90 -15.75 -4.34 12.33
N SER A 91 -16.38 -5.27 13.05
CA SER A 91 -15.85 -5.78 14.32
C SER A 91 -14.50 -6.49 14.17
N TYR A 92 -14.21 -7.09 13.01
CA TYR A 92 -12.93 -7.73 12.73
C TYR A 92 -11.79 -6.72 12.65
N ASP A 93 -12.06 -5.57 12.03
CA ASP A 93 -11.13 -4.45 11.95
C ASP A 93 -10.86 -3.88 13.36
N ALA A 94 -11.92 -3.61 14.14
CA ALA A 94 -11.79 -3.09 15.50
C ALA A 94 -11.01 -4.05 16.42
N CYS A 95 -11.20 -5.36 16.27
CA CYS A 95 -10.47 -6.38 17.03
C CYS A 95 -8.99 -6.43 16.64
N LEU A 96 -8.70 -6.30 15.34
CA LEU A 96 -7.34 -6.22 14.81
C LEU A 96 -6.61 -4.99 15.35
N ASP A 97 -7.27 -3.83 15.40
CA ASP A 97 -6.72 -2.60 15.96
C ASP A 97 -6.37 -2.73 17.45
N ALA A 98 -7.32 -3.25 18.22
CA ALA A 98 -7.17 -3.41 19.67
C ALA A 98 -6.00 -4.34 20.06
N GLU A 99 -5.68 -5.31 19.20
CA GLU A 99 -4.55 -6.24 19.38
C GLU A 99 -3.25 -5.73 18.74
N SER A 100 -3.29 -4.58 18.05
CA SER A 100 -2.11 -3.99 17.42
C SER A 100 -1.17 -3.32 18.43
N LEU A 101 0.05 -3.01 17.99
CA LEU A 101 1.02 -2.29 18.83
C LEU A 101 0.59 -0.85 19.15
N ASN A 102 -0.29 -0.25 18.35
CA ASN A 102 -0.69 1.16 18.50
C ASN A 102 -2.22 1.31 18.35
N PRO A 103 -3.02 0.83 19.33
CA PRO A 103 -4.48 0.87 19.24
C PRO A 103 -5.01 2.30 19.08
N GLY A 104 -5.99 2.50 18.19
CA GLY A 104 -6.72 3.75 18.03
C GLY A 104 -5.97 4.90 17.36
N GLU A 105 -4.65 4.79 17.18
CA GLU A 105 -3.88 5.84 16.50
C GLU A 105 -4.04 5.83 14.98
N ARG A 106 -4.67 4.79 14.38
CA ARG A 106 -4.41 4.46 12.96
C ARG A 106 -5.61 3.87 12.19
N VAL A 107 -6.72 4.60 12.18
CA VAL A 107 -8.02 4.22 11.57
C VAL A 107 -8.00 4.11 10.03
N LEU A 108 -6.86 4.29 9.33
CA LEU A 108 -6.67 3.72 7.98
C LEU A 108 -5.70 2.55 7.92
N GLN A 109 -4.73 2.39 8.84
CA GLN A 109 -3.86 1.20 8.88
C GLN A 109 -4.63 -0.09 9.21
N ILE A 110 -5.83 0.05 9.76
CA ILE A 110 -6.72 -1.08 10.07
C ILE A 110 -7.66 -1.38 8.89
N TYR A 111 -7.96 -0.36 8.06
CA TYR A 111 -8.88 -0.45 6.91
C TYR A 111 -8.15 -0.79 5.62
N TYR A 112 -6.89 -0.40 5.59
CA TYR A 112 -5.85 -0.77 4.67
C TYR A 112 -4.75 -1.35 5.52
N VAL A 113 -4.51 -2.63 5.29
CA VAL A 113 -3.35 -2.89 4.47
C VAL A 113 -2.15 -1.98 4.82
N PHE A 114 -1.48 -2.34 5.92
CA PHE A 114 -0.04 -2.17 6.10
C PHE A 114 0.52 -0.73 6.38
N LEU A 115 1.31 -0.59 7.46
CA LEU A 115 2.55 0.22 7.69
C LEU A 115 2.90 0.12 9.20
N HIS A 116 4.11 0.22 9.75
CA HIS A 116 5.44 0.67 9.36
C HIS A 116 6.48 -0.21 10.09
N GLY A 117 7.62 -0.46 9.47
CA GLY A 117 8.83 -0.89 10.18
C GLY A 117 9.33 0.22 11.11
N HIS A 118 9.61 -0.14 12.37
CA HIS A 118 10.67 0.49 13.15
C HIS A 118 11.72 -0.59 13.49
N PRO A 119 13.03 -0.30 13.38
CA PRO A 119 14.11 -1.27 13.20
C PRO A 119 14.61 -1.95 14.49
N LEU A 120 13.74 -2.16 15.46
CA LEU A 120 14.01 -2.90 16.70
C LEU A 120 12.66 -3.54 17.05
N ILE A 121 12.37 -4.78 16.65
CA ILE A 121 12.87 -5.99 17.31
C ILE A 121 12.57 -7.16 16.34
N THR A 122 13.63 -7.87 15.92
CA THR A 122 13.62 -9.32 15.61
C THR A 122 12.87 -9.78 14.34
N TYR A 123 13.60 -9.88 13.23
CA TYR A 123 13.34 -10.71 12.04
C TYR A 123 11.96 -10.58 11.36
N GLY A 124 11.82 -9.60 10.44
CA GLY A 124 11.32 -9.81 9.07
C GLY A 124 9.92 -10.39 8.80
N THR A 125 9.00 -10.53 9.76
CA THR A 125 7.82 -11.39 9.54
C THR A 125 6.46 -10.69 9.54
N TYR A 126 6.32 -9.41 9.94
CA TYR A 126 5.00 -8.84 10.28
C TYR A 126 4.42 -7.73 9.39
N ASN A 127 5.22 -7.17 8.47
CA ASN A 127 4.75 -6.09 7.60
C ASN A 127 4.18 -6.70 6.32
N GLY A 128 2.95 -7.19 6.36
CA GLY A 128 2.58 -8.26 5.42
C GLY A 128 1.11 -8.65 5.32
N MET A 129 0.36 -8.41 6.39
CA MET A 129 -0.44 -9.52 6.91
C MET A 129 -1.88 -9.16 7.21
N TYR A 130 -2.29 -7.90 7.06
CA TYR A 130 -3.58 -7.45 7.56
C TYR A 130 -4.76 -7.95 6.74
N LEU A 131 -4.68 -8.02 5.39
CA LEU A 131 -5.75 -8.66 4.60
C LEU A 131 -5.93 -10.12 4.99
N GLY A 132 -4.81 -10.85 5.11
CA GLY A 132 -4.82 -12.23 5.54
C GLY A 132 -5.32 -12.42 6.98
N ASP A 133 -5.00 -11.50 7.90
CA ASP A 133 -5.48 -11.57 9.28
C ASP A 133 -6.97 -11.23 9.39
N ILE A 134 -7.49 -10.29 8.59
CA ILE A 134 -8.93 -10.05 8.51
C ILE A 134 -9.65 -11.30 7.99
N VAL A 135 -9.16 -11.92 6.90
CA VAL A 135 -9.71 -13.20 6.41
C VAL A 135 -9.63 -14.27 7.51
N ARG A 136 -8.49 -14.41 8.20
CA ARG A 136 -8.33 -15.37 9.31
C ARG A 136 -9.36 -15.11 10.42
N ARG A 137 -9.60 -13.86 10.82
CA ARG A 137 -10.57 -13.51 11.87
C ARG A 137 -11.99 -13.87 11.46
N VAL A 138 -12.38 -13.59 10.21
CA VAL A 138 -13.68 -13.99 9.66
C VAL A 138 -13.80 -15.52 9.67
N LEU A 139 -12.80 -16.25 9.17
CA LEU A 139 -12.79 -17.71 9.15
C LEU A 139 -12.80 -18.33 10.55
N LEU A 140 -12.08 -17.73 11.50
CA LEU A 140 -12.09 -18.14 12.90
C LEU A 140 -13.50 -18.00 13.49
N LYS A 141 -14.16 -16.87 13.24
CA LYS A 141 -15.53 -16.61 13.71
C LYS A 141 -16.51 -17.60 13.12
N MET A 142 -16.43 -17.87 11.81
CA MET A 142 -17.24 -18.89 11.16
C MET A 142 -16.97 -20.30 11.73
N ALA A 143 -15.71 -20.64 11.99
CA ALA A 143 -15.36 -21.92 12.61
C ALA A 143 -15.96 -22.08 14.01
N GLU A 144 -16.02 -21.01 14.79
CA GLU A 144 -16.62 -20.99 16.13
C GLU A 144 -18.15 -21.08 16.13
N GLU A 145 -18.80 -20.55 15.10
CA GLU A 145 -20.27 -20.39 15.08
C GLU A 145 -21.00 -21.40 14.19
N THR A 146 -20.37 -21.93 13.14
CA THR A 146 -21.05 -22.73 12.10
C THR A 146 -20.38 -24.06 11.80
N ALA A 147 -19.42 -24.49 12.62
CA ALA A 147 -18.63 -25.72 12.42
C ALA A 147 -18.04 -25.82 11.00
N LEU A 148 -17.64 -24.68 10.41
CA LEU A 148 -17.15 -24.56 9.03
C LEU A 148 -16.03 -25.57 8.70
N PHE A 149 -15.17 -25.88 9.67
CA PHE A 149 -14.07 -26.84 9.55
C PHE A 149 -14.26 -28.08 10.44
N GLY A 150 -15.51 -28.41 10.77
CA GLY A 150 -15.89 -29.47 11.71
C GLY A 150 -16.15 -28.97 13.14
N ASP A 151 -16.39 -29.89 14.06
CA ASP A 151 -16.81 -29.59 15.44
C ASP A 151 -15.72 -28.93 16.30
N THR A 152 -14.46 -29.07 15.90
CA THR A 152 -13.31 -28.50 16.62
C THR A 152 -12.68 -27.39 15.79
N VAL A 153 -12.60 -26.19 16.36
CA VAL A 153 -11.92 -25.05 15.74
C VAL A 153 -10.43 -25.37 15.53
N PRO A 154 -9.91 -25.30 14.28
CA PRO A 154 -8.49 -25.50 14.00
C PRO A 154 -7.60 -24.57 14.85
N PRO A 155 -6.68 -25.09 15.69
CA PRO A 155 -5.92 -24.25 16.62
C PRO A 155 -5.09 -23.16 15.95
N LYS A 156 -4.57 -23.44 14.74
CA LYS A 156 -3.78 -22.47 13.98
C LYS A 156 -4.59 -21.26 13.52
N LEU A 157 -5.92 -21.36 13.38
CA LEU A 157 -6.77 -20.19 13.08
C LEU A 157 -6.73 -19.14 14.20
N ARG A 158 -6.33 -19.50 15.42
CA ARG A 158 -6.19 -18.57 16.54
C ARG A 158 -4.86 -17.82 16.56
N ILE A 159 -3.90 -18.21 15.73
CA ILE A 159 -2.58 -17.59 15.68
C ILE A 159 -2.68 -16.31 14.84
N PRO A 160 -2.49 -15.12 15.43
CA PRO A 160 -2.53 -13.88 14.69
C PRO A 160 -1.52 -13.89 13.55
N TYR A 161 -1.94 -13.34 12.42
CA TYR A 161 -1.15 -13.15 11.22
C TYR A 161 -0.62 -14.44 10.55
N VAL A 162 -1.09 -15.63 10.94
CA VAL A 162 -0.61 -16.88 10.30
C VAL A 162 -0.92 -16.94 8.79
N LEU A 163 -2.00 -16.28 8.35
CA LEU A 163 -2.33 -16.11 6.94
C LEU A 163 -1.77 -14.79 6.42
N ARG A 164 -0.86 -14.87 5.46
CA ARG A 164 -0.20 -13.72 4.84
C ARG A 164 -0.87 -13.31 3.54
N SER A 165 -0.73 -12.05 3.12
CA SER A 165 -1.32 -11.54 1.88
C SER A 165 -0.91 -12.32 0.61
N PRO A 166 0.34 -12.77 0.40
CA PRO A 166 0.67 -13.59 -0.77
C PRO A 166 -0.06 -14.94 -0.78
N ASP A 167 -0.21 -15.58 0.39
CA ASP A 167 -0.94 -16.84 0.51
C ASP A 167 -2.45 -16.63 0.24
N MET A 168 -3.02 -15.55 0.77
CA MET A 168 -4.39 -15.11 0.45
C MET A 168 -4.56 -14.82 -1.05
N ALA A 169 -3.60 -14.15 -1.68
CA ALA A 169 -3.65 -13.85 -3.11
C ALA A 169 -3.62 -15.11 -3.97
N LEU A 170 -2.88 -16.14 -3.57
CA LEU A 170 -2.90 -17.45 -4.23
C LEU A 170 -4.26 -18.14 -4.08
N MET A 171 -4.83 -18.14 -2.86
CA MET A 171 -6.16 -18.71 -2.61
C MET A 171 -7.25 -18.01 -3.43
N HIS A 172 -7.25 -16.68 -3.45
CA HIS A 172 -8.28 -15.91 -4.15
C HIS A 172 -8.17 -16.05 -5.68
N GLN A 173 -6.95 -16.17 -6.22
CA GLN A 173 -6.73 -16.33 -7.65
C GLN A 173 -6.89 -17.78 -8.14
N ASP A 174 -7.27 -18.71 -7.27
CA ASP A 174 -7.51 -20.10 -7.62
C ASP A 174 -8.77 -20.23 -8.48
N THR A 175 -8.60 -20.59 -9.75
CA THR A 175 -9.71 -20.82 -10.70
C THR A 175 -9.97 -22.30 -10.97
N SER A 176 -9.37 -23.21 -10.20
CA SER A 176 -9.63 -24.66 -10.34
C SER A 176 -11.06 -24.99 -9.93
N GLU A 177 -11.66 -26.02 -10.55
CA GLU A 177 -13.06 -26.37 -10.33
C GLU A 177 -13.36 -26.70 -8.86
N ASP A 178 -12.42 -27.39 -8.20
CA ASP A 178 -12.55 -27.79 -6.81
C ASP A 178 -11.85 -26.84 -5.83
N ARG A 179 -11.24 -25.74 -6.29
CA ARG A 179 -10.42 -24.83 -5.46
C ARG A 179 -9.25 -25.56 -4.76
N GLU A 180 -8.45 -26.28 -5.53
CA GLU A 180 -7.34 -27.10 -5.05
C GLU A 180 -6.30 -26.30 -4.26
N VAL A 181 -5.92 -25.11 -4.75
CA VAL A 181 -4.93 -24.23 -4.09
C VAL A 181 -5.46 -23.76 -2.74
N ILE A 182 -6.76 -23.47 -2.63
CA ILE A 182 -7.38 -23.16 -1.34
C ILE A 182 -7.23 -24.34 -0.38
N GLY A 183 -7.54 -25.56 -0.84
CA GLY A 183 -7.38 -26.78 -0.03
C GLY A 183 -5.95 -26.98 0.45
N GLU A 184 -4.96 -26.82 -0.44
CA GLU A 184 -3.54 -26.89 -0.10
C GLU A 184 -3.14 -25.85 0.95
N LYS A 185 -3.55 -24.60 0.77
CA LYS A 185 -3.23 -23.51 1.71
C LYS A 185 -3.93 -23.71 3.06
N LEU A 186 -5.17 -24.19 3.08
CA LEU A 186 -5.87 -24.54 4.33
C LEU A 186 -5.13 -25.63 5.10
N LYS A 187 -4.60 -26.64 4.39
CA LYS A 187 -3.80 -27.71 4.99
C LYS A 187 -2.46 -27.20 5.51
N ASP A 188 -1.70 -26.51 4.67
CA ASP A 188 -0.35 -26.06 5.00
C ASP A 188 -0.33 -25.02 6.14
N ILE A 189 -1.21 -24.02 6.03
CA ILE A 189 -1.25 -22.87 6.93
C ILE A 189 -2.01 -23.23 8.21
N PHE A 190 -3.21 -23.81 8.10
CA PHE A 190 -4.10 -24.03 9.24
C PHE A 190 -4.14 -25.47 9.75
N GLY A 191 -3.55 -26.43 9.03
CA GLY A 191 -3.60 -27.85 9.41
C GLY A 191 -4.94 -28.51 9.10
N ILE A 192 -5.75 -27.91 8.21
CA ILE A 192 -7.07 -28.41 7.85
C ILE A 192 -6.90 -29.38 6.67
N ALA A 193 -6.80 -30.68 6.97
CA ALA A 193 -6.48 -31.70 5.96
C ALA A 193 -7.64 -32.00 5.00
N ASP A 194 -8.88 -31.97 5.51
CA ASP A 194 -10.09 -32.31 4.78
C ASP A 194 -11.03 -31.11 4.73
N SER A 195 -11.15 -30.47 3.56
CA SER A 195 -12.10 -29.38 3.31
C SER A 195 -12.97 -29.71 2.11
N THR A 196 -14.29 -29.61 2.26
CA THR A 196 -15.22 -29.80 1.13
C THR A 196 -15.08 -28.67 0.12
N ARG A 197 -15.51 -28.90 -1.14
CA ARG A 197 -15.56 -27.83 -2.16
C ARG A 197 -16.37 -26.62 -1.68
N MET A 198 -17.51 -26.86 -1.01
CA MET A 198 -18.36 -25.80 -0.47
C MET A 198 -17.62 -24.91 0.54
N VAL A 199 -16.86 -25.51 1.46
CA VAL A 199 -16.05 -24.76 2.44
C VAL A 199 -15.00 -23.91 1.72
N ARG A 200 -14.36 -24.45 0.68
CA ARG A 200 -13.35 -23.74 -0.10
C ARG A 200 -13.94 -22.56 -0.90
N GLU A 201 -15.16 -22.69 -1.42
CA GLU A 201 -15.89 -21.57 -2.03
C GLU A 201 -16.17 -20.45 -1.02
N VAL A 202 -16.60 -20.78 0.22
CA VAL A 202 -16.79 -19.78 1.28
C VAL A 202 -15.48 -19.05 1.59
N VAL A 203 -14.35 -19.77 1.65
CA VAL A 203 -13.03 -19.14 1.86
C VAL A 203 -12.67 -18.21 0.70
N ALA A 204 -12.97 -18.59 -0.55
CA ALA A 204 -12.77 -17.74 -1.73
C ALA A 204 -13.60 -16.46 -1.64
N GLU A 205 -14.88 -16.56 -1.28
CA GLU A 205 -15.80 -15.42 -1.12
C GLU A 205 -15.35 -14.46 -0.02
N VAL A 206 -14.89 -14.97 1.12
CA VAL A 206 -14.30 -14.13 2.18
C VAL A 206 -13.04 -13.41 1.68
N CYS A 207 -12.18 -14.09 0.91
CA CYS A 207 -11.01 -13.44 0.31
C CYS A 207 -11.41 -12.34 -0.66
N ASP A 208 -12.45 -12.57 -1.46
CA ASP A 208 -12.96 -11.62 -2.45
C ASP A 208 -13.49 -10.35 -1.79
N ILE A 209 -14.40 -10.47 -0.82
CA ILE A 209 -14.98 -9.35 -0.07
C ILE A 209 -13.89 -8.47 0.57
N VAL A 210 -12.91 -9.10 1.21
CA VAL A 210 -11.81 -8.38 1.89
C VAL A 210 -10.89 -7.69 0.86
N THR A 211 -10.63 -8.34 -0.28
CA THR A 211 -9.79 -7.80 -1.35
C THR A 211 -10.48 -6.64 -2.06
N GLU A 212 -11.74 -6.79 -2.43
CA GLU A 212 -12.52 -5.74 -3.10
C GLU A 212 -12.63 -4.51 -2.20
N ARG A 213 -12.99 -4.69 -0.92
CA ARG A 213 -13.04 -3.59 0.05
C ARG A 213 -11.72 -2.83 0.07
N GLY A 214 -10.60 -3.54 0.17
CA GLY A 214 -9.26 -2.97 0.08
C GLY A 214 -9.07 -2.22 -1.24
N ALA A 215 -9.16 -2.86 -2.39
CA ALA A 215 -8.91 -2.17 -3.65
C ALA A 215 -9.80 -0.91 -3.87
N ARG A 216 -11.06 -0.94 -3.42
CA ARG A 216 -12.01 0.19 -3.57
C ARG A 216 -11.64 1.45 -2.79
N LEU A 217 -11.33 1.37 -1.49
CA LEU A 217 -10.96 2.61 -0.77
C LEU A 217 -9.52 3.08 -1.10
N ALA A 218 -8.62 2.22 -1.59
CA ALA A 218 -7.36 2.66 -2.19
C ALA A 218 -7.64 3.50 -3.45
N GLY A 219 -8.58 3.04 -4.30
CA GLY A 219 -9.09 3.82 -5.42
C GLY A 219 -9.71 5.14 -4.96
N ALA A 220 -10.44 5.15 -3.85
CA ALA A 220 -11.06 6.36 -3.31
C ALA A 220 -9.99 7.37 -2.82
N GLY A 221 -8.89 6.89 -2.23
CA GLY A 221 -7.73 7.70 -1.89
C GLY A 221 -7.11 8.37 -3.12
N ILE A 222 -6.89 7.60 -4.19
CA ILE A 222 -6.38 8.11 -5.47
C ILE A 222 -7.32 9.17 -6.05
N VAL A 223 -8.62 8.87 -6.14
CA VAL A 223 -9.63 9.83 -6.62
C VAL A 223 -9.68 11.07 -5.74
N GLY A 224 -9.49 10.93 -4.42
CA GLY A 224 -9.39 12.04 -3.49
C GLY A 224 -8.24 13.00 -3.82
N ILE A 225 -7.05 12.47 -4.11
CA ILE A 225 -5.89 13.24 -4.58
C ILE A 225 -6.22 13.96 -5.89
N LEU A 226 -6.79 13.25 -6.87
CA LEU A 226 -7.12 13.83 -8.17
C LEU A 226 -8.17 14.94 -8.07
N LYS A 227 -9.19 14.77 -7.21
CA LYS A 227 -10.17 15.82 -6.89
C LYS A 227 -9.51 17.01 -6.23
N LYS A 228 -8.60 16.78 -5.27
CA LYS A 228 -7.84 17.86 -4.61
C LYS A 228 -7.02 18.69 -5.59
N LEU A 229 -6.53 18.06 -6.66
CA LEU A 229 -5.78 18.70 -7.74
C LEU A 229 -6.67 19.33 -8.83
N GLY A 230 -7.99 19.12 -8.81
CA GLY A 230 -8.89 19.57 -9.87
C GLY A 230 -8.61 18.90 -11.23
N ARG A 231 -8.10 17.66 -11.19
CA ARG A 231 -7.60 16.93 -12.37
C ARG A 231 -8.48 15.79 -12.85
N THR A 232 -9.63 15.57 -12.23
CA THR A 232 -10.58 14.53 -12.66
C THR A 232 -11.12 14.78 -14.07
N GLU A 233 -11.41 16.03 -14.42
CA GLU A 233 -12.15 16.36 -15.65
C GLU A 233 -11.28 17.05 -16.72
N THR A 234 -10.12 17.56 -16.34
CA THR A 234 -9.45 18.62 -17.11
C THR A 234 -8.26 18.13 -17.94
N LYS A 235 -7.49 17.16 -17.43
CA LYS A 235 -6.22 16.74 -18.01
C LYS A 235 -5.90 15.28 -17.70
N ARG A 236 -5.17 14.65 -18.61
CA ARG A 236 -4.51 13.37 -18.38
C ARG A 236 -3.66 13.42 -17.11
N SER A 237 -3.85 12.45 -16.24
CA SER A 237 -3.21 12.32 -14.94
C SER A 237 -2.72 10.89 -14.79
N VAL A 238 -1.41 10.73 -14.64
CA VAL A 238 -0.77 9.46 -14.38
C VAL A 238 -0.51 9.34 -12.88
N VAL A 239 -0.91 8.22 -12.30
CA VAL A 239 -0.61 7.84 -10.92
C VAL A 239 0.29 6.62 -10.96
N ILE A 240 1.49 6.75 -10.42
CA ILE A 240 2.42 5.63 -10.30
C ILE A 240 2.01 4.79 -9.09
N VAL A 241 1.95 3.48 -9.25
CA VAL A 241 1.66 2.54 -8.17
C VAL A 241 2.79 1.53 -8.07
N GLU A 242 3.31 1.36 -6.86
CA GLU A 242 4.36 0.40 -6.53
C GLU A 242 3.86 -0.54 -5.42
N GLY A 243 4.31 -1.78 -5.40
CA GLY A 243 4.14 -2.68 -4.27
C GLY A 243 3.41 -3.97 -4.60
N GLY A 244 3.68 -5.00 -3.80
CA GLY A 244 3.30 -6.37 -4.08
C GLY A 244 1.79 -6.64 -4.25
N LEU A 245 0.90 -5.81 -3.69
CA LEU A 245 -0.53 -5.96 -3.95
C LEU A 245 -0.91 -5.51 -5.36
N TYR A 246 -0.32 -4.43 -5.84
CA TYR A 246 -0.56 -4.02 -7.21
C TYR A 246 0.17 -4.95 -8.19
N GLU A 247 1.43 -5.27 -7.92
CA GLU A 247 2.32 -6.07 -8.78
C GLU A 247 1.88 -7.52 -8.93
N HIS A 248 1.56 -8.21 -7.83
CA HIS A 248 1.38 -9.67 -7.84
C HIS A 248 -0.06 -10.14 -7.60
N TYR A 249 -0.96 -9.26 -7.19
CA TYR A 249 -2.34 -9.62 -6.89
C TYR A 249 -3.30 -9.06 -7.95
N ARG A 250 -3.47 -9.81 -9.05
CA ARG A 250 -4.23 -9.40 -10.23
C ARG A 250 -5.67 -8.98 -9.92
N LEU A 251 -6.34 -9.69 -9.01
CA LEU A 251 -7.72 -9.36 -8.62
C LEU A 251 -7.79 -8.03 -7.86
N PHE A 252 -6.84 -7.76 -6.96
CA PHE A 252 -6.74 -6.46 -6.29
C PHE A 252 -6.51 -5.34 -7.31
N ARG A 253 -5.57 -5.53 -8.25
CA ARG A 253 -5.33 -4.59 -9.36
C ARG A 253 -6.61 -4.30 -10.14
N ASN A 254 -7.36 -5.34 -10.51
CA ASN A 254 -8.61 -5.18 -11.26
C ASN A 254 -9.65 -4.38 -10.48
N TYR A 255 -9.90 -4.72 -9.21
CA TYR A 255 -10.84 -3.98 -8.36
C TYR A 255 -10.42 -2.52 -8.17
N LEU A 256 -9.12 -2.24 -8.10
CA LEU A 256 -8.62 -0.87 -7.96
C LEU A 256 -8.99 -0.05 -9.20
N HIS A 257 -8.66 -0.56 -10.39
CA HIS A 257 -9.01 0.07 -11.66
C HIS A 257 -10.53 0.22 -11.83
N SER A 258 -11.30 -0.84 -11.57
CA SER A 258 -12.76 -0.81 -11.65
C SER A 258 -13.39 0.21 -10.70
N SER A 259 -12.87 0.32 -9.47
CA SER A 259 -13.38 1.29 -8.49
C SER A 259 -13.14 2.73 -8.91
N ILE A 260 -11.95 3.03 -9.45
CA ILE A 260 -11.62 4.36 -9.96
C ILE A 260 -12.51 4.70 -11.16
N TRP A 261 -12.68 3.75 -12.08
CA TRP A 261 -13.59 3.90 -13.22
C TRP A 261 -15.03 4.18 -12.78
N GLU A 262 -15.54 3.44 -11.79
CA GLU A 262 -16.88 3.62 -11.23
C GLU A 262 -17.06 5.00 -10.59
N MET A 263 -16.07 5.46 -9.80
CA MET A 263 -16.12 6.75 -9.09
C MET A 263 -15.99 7.97 -9.99
N LEU A 264 -15.26 7.85 -11.11
CA LEU A 264 -15.07 8.94 -12.08
C LEU A 264 -16.13 8.91 -13.18
N GLY A 265 -16.71 7.73 -13.47
CA GLY A 265 -17.62 7.52 -14.58
C GLY A 265 -16.91 7.50 -15.94
N LYS A 266 -17.63 7.00 -16.94
CA LYS A 266 -17.12 6.82 -18.32
C LYS A 266 -16.56 8.11 -18.95
N GLU A 267 -17.08 9.27 -18.55
CA GLU A 267 -16.68 10.56 -19.12
C GLU A 267 -15.26 10.97 -18.71
N PHE A 268 -14.84 10.60 -17.50
CA PHE A 268 -13.61 11.11 -16.89
C PHE A 268 -12.57 10.03 -16.60
N SER A 269 -12.95 8.74 -16.62
CA SER A 269 -12.04 7.63 -16.32
C SER A 269 -10.82 7.59 -17.24
N ASP A 270 -10.99 7.94 -18.53
CA ASP A 270 -9.93 7.88 -19.54
C ASP A 270 -8.82 8.93 -19.30
N ASN A 271 -9.11 9.94 -18.48
CA ASN A 271 -8.12 10.93 -18.05
C ASN A 271 -7.17 10.38 -16.98
N VAL A 272 -7.48 9.25 -16.35
CA VAL A 272 -6.73 8.72 -15.21
C VAL A 272 -6.06 7.42 -15.61
N ILE A 273 -4.74 7.40 -15.54
CA ILE A 273 -3.93 6.24 -15.90
C ILE A 273 -3.16 5.82 -14.66
N ILE A 274 -3.31 4.54 -14.30
CA ILE A 274 -2.57 3.93 -13.21
C ILE A 274 -1.46 3.09 -13.82
N GLU A 275 -0.21 3.48 -13.59
CA GLU A 275 0.99 2.83 -14.13
C GLU A 275 1.79 2.18 -13.01
N GLU A 276 2.40 1.03 -13.31
CA GLU A 276 3.33 0.37 -12.40
C GLU A 276 4.66 1.14 -12.37
N SER A 277 5.31 1.22 -11.20
CA SER A 277 6.64 1.83 -11.12
C SER A 277 7.68 1.04 -11.94
N LEU A 278 8.47 1.75 -12.73
CA LEU A 278 9.49 1.15 -13.62
C LEU A 278 10.89 1.04 -12.99
N GLY A 279 11.10 1.58 -11.79
CA GLY A 279 12.48 1.81 -11.30
C GLY A 279 12.68 1.85 -9.80
N GLY A 280 11.59 1.83 -9.02
CA GLY A 280 11.69 1.87 -7.56
C GLY A 280 12.19 3.21 -7.00
N SER A 281 12.03 3.38 -5.69
CA SER A 281 12.42 4.57 -4.94
C SER A 281 13.91 4.90 -5.04
N GLY A 282 14.75 3.91 -5.32
CA GLY A 282 16.20 4.05 -5.50
C GLY A 282 16.57 4.96 -6.68
N ILE A 283 15.95 4.79 -7.85
CA ILE A 283 16.20 5.66 -9.01
C ILE A 283 15.69 7.07 -8.72
N GLY A 284 14.53 7.19 -8.09
CA GLY A 284 13.96 8.46 -7.65
C GLY A 284 14.88 9.24 -6.73
N ALA A 285 15.49 8.57 -5.74
CA ALA A 285 16.42 9.20 -4.80
C ALA A 285 17.69 9.74 -5.49
N VAL A 286 18.21 9.00 -6.49
CA VAL A 286 19.34 9.47 -7.29
C VAL A 286 18.96 10.70 -8.11
N LEU A 287 17.80 10.68 -8.77
CA LEU A 287 17.30 11.80 -9.57
C LEU A 287 17.04 13.06 -8.73
N LEU A 288 16.50 12.90 -7.53
CA LEU A 288 16.32 14.00 -6.59
C LEU A 288 17.67 14.58 -6.16
N THR A 289 18.64 13.71 -5.85
CA THR A 289 19.99 14.13 -5.47
C THR A 289 20.66 14.94 -6.60
N THR A 290 20.59 14.47 -7.85
CA THR A 290 21.16 15.21 -9.00
C THR A 290 20.45 16.53 -9.26
N SER A 291 19.14 16.63 -9.00
CA SER A 291 18.38 17.89 -9.15
C SER A 291 18.74 18.95 -8.11
N HIS A 292 19.24 18.52 -6.94
CA HIS A 292 19.66 19.41 -5.84
C HIS A 292 21.14 19.79 -5.90
N LEU A 293 21.97 18.98 -6.55
CA LEU A 293 23.35 19.33 -6.85
C LEU A 293 23.35 20.39 -7.97
N GLN A 294 23.62 21.65 -7.61
CA GLN A 294 23.91 22.66 -8.63
C GLN A 294 25.03 22.14 -9.54
N PRO A 295 24.99 22.37 -10.87
CA PRO A 295 26.14 22.10 -11.70
C PRO A 295 27.31 22.89 -11.12
N ILE A 296 28.37 22.19 -10.74
CA ILE A 296 29.65 22.81 -10.41
C ILE A 296 29.96 23.73 -11.58
N SER A 297 29.89 25.03 -11.37
CA SER A 297 30.35 26.00 -12.35
C SER A 297 31.80 25.64 -12.66
N ALA A 298 32.05 25.19 -13.88
CA ALA A 298 33.40 25.11 -14.41
C ALA A 298 33.92 26.55 -14.55
N SER A 299 34.43 27.10 -13.45
CA SER A 299 35.19 28.32 -13.39
C SER A 299 36.37 28.04 -12.47
N ASP A 300 37.48 27.61 -13.07
CA ASP A 300 38.78 28.30 -12.99
C ASP A 300 39.84 27.43 -13.67
N SER A 301 40.17 27.80 -14.91
CA SER A 301 41.43 27.49 -15.59
C SER A 301 42.10 28.79 -15.98
#